data_AF-A0A2G6EZL2-F1
#
_entry.id   AF-A0A2G6EZL2-F1
#
_cell.length_a   1.000
_cell.length_b   1.000
_cell.length_c   1.000
_cell.angle_alpha   90.00
_cell.angle_beta   90.00
_cell.angle_gamma   90.00
#
_symmetry.space_group_name_H-M   'P 1'
#
loop_
_entity.id
_entity.type
_entity.pdbx_description
1 polymer ?
#
loop_
_entity_poly.entity_id
_entity_poly.type
_entity_poly.pdbx_seq_one_letter_code
_entity_poly.pdbx_strand_id
1 'polypeptide(L)'
;MNKIYFLMKHVKDIYGSKGVLKFLIPSVLISLIPRENDIFEAATSLFTALIVVEIAFVAIFYSGSEGVKKAKEKSMVNFAGEKSSFYHYLLIKNYHSLFIKFIVLFLLFLMKIYNINLIGYNSFIFSLIIYSVLVTLDLMISMYYFLWGS
;
A
#
# COMPACT_ATOMS: atom_id res chain seq x y z
N MET A 1 5.42 -19.33 13.14
CA MET A 1 5.79 -17.94 12.79
C MET A 1 4.53 -17.08 12.79
N ASN A 2 4.54 -15.88 13.39
CA ASN A 2 3.35 -15.02 13.47
C ASN A 2 2.94 -14.54 12.06
N LYS A 3 1.64 -14.58 11.72
CA LYS A 3 1.11 -14.23 10.38
C LYS A 3 1.44 -12.79 9.96
N ILE A 4 1.43 -11.85 10.92
CA ILE A 4 1.80 -10.45 10.67
C ILE A 4 3.30 -10.34 10.34
N TYR A 5 4.14 -11.06 11.09
CA TYR A 5 5.57 -11.09 10.82
C TYR A 5 5.89 -11.67 9.44
N PHE A 6 5.16 -12.69 9.00
CA PHE A 6 5.30 -13.25 7.66
C PHE A 6 5.01 -12.21 6.56
N LEU A 7 3.92 -11.44 6.69
CA LEU A 7 3.61 -10.36 5.76
C LEU A 7 4.71 -9.30 5.76
N MET A 8 5.14 -8.84 6.94
CA MET A 8 6.19 -7.83 7.08
C MET A 8 7.53 -8.27 6.51
N LYS A 9 7.89 -9.55 6.65
CA LYS A 9 9.09 -10.13 6.02
C LYS A 9 9.00 -9.95 4.50
N HIS A 10 7.91 -10.38 3.87
CA HIS A 10 7.77 -10.27 2.43
C HIS A 10 7.72 -8.83 1.93
N VAL A 11 7.06 -7.93 2.64
CA VAL A 11 7.08 -6.49 2.31
C VAL A 11 8.51 -5.96 2.34
N LYS A 12 9.31 -6.34 3.35
CA LYS A 12 10.72 -5.99 3.43
C LYS A 12 11.53 -6.57 2.28
N ASP A 13 11.26 -7.81 1.88
CA ASP A 13 11.97 -8.46 0.77
C ASP A 13 11.66 -7.77 -0.57
N ILE A 14 10.43 -7.27 -0.75
CA ILE A 14 9.96 -6.63 -1.99
C ILE A 14 10.30 -5.14 -2.09
N TYR A 15 10.15 -4.37 -1.01
CA TYR A 15 10.46 -2.94 -1.02
C TYR A 15 11.89 -2.64 -0.59
N GLY A 16 12.52 -3.52 0.20
CA GLY A 16 13.74 -3.22 0.93
C GLY A 16 13.52 -2.15 2.00
N SER A 17 14.37 -2.13 3.04
CA SER A 17 14.30 -1.07 4.05
C SER A 17 14.43 0.34 3.45
N LYS A 18 15.26 0.47 2.39
CA LYS A 18 15.45 1.73 1.67
C LYS A 18 14.20 2.14 0.88
N GLY A 19 13.46 1.21 0.27
CA GLY A 19 12.25 1.54 -0.48
C GLY A 19 11.10 1.95 0.44
N VAL A 20 10.95 1.30 1.60
CA VAL A 20 9.98 1.73 2.62
C VAL A 20 10.26 3.18 3.08
N LEU A 21 11.54 3.52 3.31
CA LEU A 21 11.95 4.87 3.67
C LEU A 21 11.67 5.91 2.57
N LYS A 22 11.81 5.53 1.28
CA LYS A 22 11.49 6.42 0.15
C LYS A 22 10.04 6.88 0.15
N PHE A 23 9.12 6.10 0.67
CA PHE A 23 7.72 6.52 0.82
C PHE A 23 7.47 7.20 2.16
N LEU A 24 8.11 6.74 3.24
CA LEU A 24 7.89 7.29 4.58
C LEU A 24 8.36 8.76 4.69
N ILE A 25 9.56 9.07 4.20
CA ILE A 25 10.15 10.43 4.30
C ILE A 25 9.24 11.49 3.67
N PRO A 26 8.84 11.40 2.38
CA PRO A 26 7.96 12.40 1.79
C PRO A 26 6.60 12.45 2.49
N SER A 27 6.09 11.31 2.98
CA SER A 27 4.83 11.28 3.73
C SER A 27 4.89 12.06 5.03
N VAL A 28 6.01 11.97 5.75
CA VAL A 28 6.23 12.77 6.97
C VAL A 28 6.39 14.25 6.61
N LEU A 29 7.18 14.57 5.59
CA LEU A 29 7.39 15.96 5.16
C LEU A 29 6.09 16.64 4.73
N ILE A 30 5.28 15.98 3.90
CA ILE A 30 3.97 16.48 3.47
C ILE A 30 3.04 16.63 4.67
N SER A 31 3.18 15.77 5.70
CA SER A 31 2.30 15.84 6.87
C SER A 31 2.50 17.07 7.77
N LEU A 32 3.63 17.77 7.60
CA LEU A 32 3.92 19.02 8.31
C LEU A 32 3.18 20.22 7.71
N ILE A 33 2.62 20.09 6.51
CA ILE A 33 1.88 21.15 5.85
C ILE A 33 0.53 21.34 6.59
N PRO A 34 0.16 22.59 6.96
CA PRO A 34 -1.14 22.89 7.53
C PRO A 34 -2.27 22.47 6.60
N ARG A 35 -3.35 21.93 7.17
CA ARG A 35 -4.49 21.40 6.42
C ARG A 35 -5.76 21.50 7.23
N GLU A 36 -6.88 21.45 6.53
CA GLU A 36 -8.21 21.39 7.12
C GLU A 36 -8.55 19.95 7.55
N ASN A 37 -9.42 19.81 8.54
CA ASN A 37 -9.81 18.49 9.07
C ASN A 37 -10.70 17.70 8.09
N ASP A 38 -11.38 18.37 7.16
CA ASP A 38 -12.25 17.76 6.15
C ASP A 38 -11.50 16.75 5.26
N ILE A 39 -10.17 16.86 5.18
CA ILE A 39 -9.30 15.92 4.48
C ILE A 39 -9.42 14.48 5.02
N PHE A 40 -9.76 14.30 6.30
CA PHE A 40 -9.91 12.99 6.93
C PHE A 40 -11.18 12.28 6.48
N GLU A 41 -12.26 13.03 6.24
CA GLU A 41 -13.49 12.48 5.67
C GLU A 41 -13.30 12.15 4.18
N ALA A 42 -12.67 13.05 3.42
CA ALA A 42 -12.28 12.79 2.03
C ALA A 42 -11.38 11.54 1.91
N ALA A 43 -10.41 11.37 2.81
CA ALA A 43 -9.53 10.20 2.84
C ALA A 43 -10.30 8.91 3.13
N THR A 44 -11.32 8.95 4.00
CA THR A 44 -12.17 7.79 4.30
C THR A 44 -12.91 7.31 3.04
N SER A 45 -13.52 8.25 2.31
CA SER A 45 -14.23 7.98 1.06
C SER A 45 -13.28 7.44 -0.02
N LEU A 46 -12.12 8.09 -0.20
CA LEU A 46 -11.10 7.66 -1.16
C LEU A 46 -10.62 6.23 -0.86
N PHE A 47 -10.29 5.93 0.39
CA PHE A 47 -9.71 4.62 0.76
C PHE A 47 -10.74 3.50 0.67
N THR A 48 -12.00 3.78 0.97
CA THR A 48 -13.09 2.82 0.75
C THR A 48 -13.18 2.44 -0.73
N ALA A 49 -13.16 3.43 -1.63
CA ALA A 49 -13.17 3.18 -3.08
C ALA A 49 -11.91 2.41 -3.55
N LEU A 50 -10.73 2.81 -3.08
CA LEU A 50 -9.47 2.15 -3.45
C LEU A 50 -9.39 0.70 -2.97
N ILE A 51 -9.97 0.36 -1.81
CA ILE A 51 -10.04 -1.03 -1.34
C ILE A 51 -10.84 -1.89 -2.33
N VAL A 52 -11.97 -1.39 -2.85
CA VAL A 52 -12.77 -2.11 -3.85
C VAL A 52 -11.95 -2.36 -5.12
N VAL A 53 -11.24 -1.34 -5.60
CA VAL A 53 -10.35 -1.44 -6.77
C VAL A 53 -9.23 -2.47 -6.52
N GLU A 54 -8.60 -2.44 -5.36
CA GLU A 54 -7.51 -3.35 -5.03
C GLU A 54 -7.96 -4.80 -4.84
N ILE A 55 -9.18 -5.03 -4.33
CA ILE A 55 -9.80 -6.36 -4.30
C ILE A 55 -10.02 -6.88 -5.73
N ALA A 56 -10.44 -6.00 -6.66
CA ALA A 56 -10.55 -6.38 -8.07
C ALA A 56 -9.19 -6.76 -8.67
N PHE A 57 -8.09 -6.09 -8.30
CA PHE A 57 -6.75 -6.49 -8.70
C PHE A 57 -6.37 -7.88 -8.17
N VAL A 58 -6.74 -8.21 -6.94
CA VAL A 58 -6.56 -9.58 -6.41
C VAL A 58 -7.27 -10.59 -7.30
N ALA A 59 -8.53 -10.34 -7.66
CA ALA A 59 -9.27 -11.25 -8.54
C ALA A 59 -8.58 -11.43 -9.90
N ILE A 60 -8.04 -10.34 -10.48
CA ILE A 60 -7.28 -10.38 -11.73
C ILE A 60 -6.05 -11.29 -11.59
N PHE A 61 -5.33 -11.23 -10.47
CA PHE A 61 -4.17 -12.11 -10.23
C PHE A 61 -4.51 -13.60 -10.21
N TYR A 62 -5.76 -13.97 -9.91
CA TYR A 62 -6.21 -15.36 -9.92
C TYR A 62 -6.99 -15.75 -11.18
N SER A 63 -7.23 -14.81 -12.11
CA SER A 63 -8.06 -15.03 -13.31
C SER A 63 -7.47 -15.98 -14.37
N GLY A 64 -6.20 -16.38 -14.25
CA GLY A 64 -5.54 -17.27 -15.22
C GLY A 64 -5.28 -16.64 -16.60
N SER A 65 -5.42 -15.32 -16.73
CA SER A 65 -5.19 -14.57 -17.97
C SER A 65 -3.74 -14.69 -18.49
N GLU A 66 -3.53 -14.34 -19.76
CA GLU A 66 -2.20 -14.36 -20.38
C GLU A 66 -1.19 -13.48 -19.62
N GLY A 67 -1.63 -12.30 -19.14
CA GLY A 67 -0.82 -11.44 -18.29
C GLY A 67 -0.34 -12.14 -17.02
N VAL A 68 -1.24 -12.87 -16.32
CA VAL A 68 -0.90 -13.65 -15.11
C VAL A 68 0.16 -14.71 -15.40
N LYS A 69 0.07 -15.41 -16.54
CA LYS A 69 1.07 -16.40 -16.95
C LYS A 69 2.44 -15.76 -17.14
N LYS A 70 2.50 -14.66 -17.90
CA LYS A 70 3.74 -13.89 -18.15
C LYS A 70 4.41 -13.42 -16.85
N ALA A 71 3.65 -12.95 -15.86
CA ALA A 71 4.24 -12.51 -14.58
C ALA A 71 4.72 -13.64 -13.68
N LYS A 72 4.14 -14.83 -13.80
CA LYS A 72 4.64 -16.02 -13.09
C LYS A 72 5.98 -16.49 -13.67
N GLU A 73 6.14 -16.38 -14.98
CA GLU A 73 7.37 -16.76 -15.70
C GLU A 73 8.48 -15.71 -15.57
N LYS A 74 8.14 -14.42 -15.47
CA LYS A 74 9.11 -13.34 -15.28
C LYS A 74 9.73 -13.38 -13.87
N SER A 75 10.96 -13.87 -13.78
CA SER A 75 11.74 -13.87 -12.54
C SER A 75 12.40 -12.52 -12.27
N MET A 76 12.47 -12.16 -11.00
CA MET A 76 13.09 -10.94 -10.48
C MET A 76 13.95 -11.30 -9.27
N VAL A 77 15.05 -10.57 -9.07
CA VAL A 77 15.81 -10.67 -7.82
C VAL A 77 15.24 -9.61 -6.87
N ASN A 78 14.76 -10.05 -5.71
CA ASN A 78 14.21 -9.16 -4.69
C ASN A 78 15.34 -8.47 -3.89
N PHE A 79 15.00 -7.57 -2.96
CA PHE A 79 16.01 -6.86 -2.15
C PHE A 79 16.73 -7.76 -1.14
N ALA A 80 16.23 -8.97 -0.88
CA ALA A 80 16.91 -9.99 -0.09
C ALA A 80 17.90 -10.82 -0.93
N GLY A 81 18.00 -10.57 -2.24
CA GLY A 81 18.85 -11.33 -3.17
C GLY A 81 18.24 -12.65 -3.62
N GLU A 82 16.98 -12.93 -3.27
CA GLU A 82 16.29 -14.16 -3.63
C GLU A 82 15.50 -13.99 -4.94
N LYS A 83 15.41 -15.07 -5.73
CA LYS A 83 14.55 -15.10 -6.92
C LYS A 83 13.09 -15.15 -6.49
N SER A 84 12.32 -14.18 -6.97
CA SER A 84 10.86 -14.10 -6.84
C SER A 84 10.23 -13.93 -8.21
N SER A 85 9.01 -14.42 -8.43
CA SER A 85 8.26 -14.07 -9.63
C SER A 85 7.73 -12.64 -9.53
N PHE A 86 7.49 -12.01 -10.68
CA PHE A 86 6.82 -10.72 -10.72
C PHE A 86 5.39 -10.80 -10.18
N TYR A 87 4.76 -11.96 -10.38
CA TYR A 87 3.47 -12.28 -9.78
C TYR A 87 3.48 -12.17 -8.25
N HIS A 88 4.47 -12.79 -7.60
CA HIS A 88 4.63 -12.71 -6.14
C HIS A 88 4.92 -11.28 -5.69
N TYR A 89 5.74 -10.55 -6.44
CA TYR A 89 6.02 -9.13 -6.20
C TYR A 89 4.73 -8.28 -6.18
N LEU A 90 3.87 -8.42 -7.18
CA LEU A 90 2.62 -7.67 -7.27
C LEU A 90 1.62 -8.02 -6.17
N LEU A 91 1.50 -9.31 -5.82
CA LEU A 91 0.65 -9.76 -4.73
C LEU A 91 1.06 -9.12 -3.40
N ILE A 92 2.35 -9.15 -3.07
CA ILE A 92 2.85 -8.56 -1.83
C ILE A 92 2.61 -7.05 -1.79
N LYS A 93 2.83 -6.33 -2.91
CA LYS A 93 2.50 -4.90 -3.00
C LYS A 93 1.02 -4.63 -2.76
N ASN A 94 0.14 -5.41 -3.37
CA ASN A 94 -1.30 -5.26 -3.22
C ASN A 94 -1.75 -5.52 -1.77
N TYR A 95 -1.28 -6.61 -1.15
CA TYR A 95 -1.58 -6.91 0.26
C TYR A 95 -1.04 -5.84 1.21
N HIS A 96 0.17 -5.32 0.97
CA HIS A 96 0.74 -4.21 1.75
C HIS A 96 -0.13 -2.96 1.64
N SER A 97 -0.50 -2.60 0.41
CA SER A 97 -1.36 -1.46 0.10
C SER A 97 -2.73 -1.55 0.80
N LEU A 98 -3.37 -2.71 0.76
CA LEU A 98 -4.62 -2.99 1.46
C LEU A 98 -4.44 -2.89 2.98
N PHE A 99 -3.41 -3.52 3.52
CA PHE A 99 -3.14 -3.55 4.96
C PHE A 99 -2.98 -2.14 5.55
N ILE A 100 -2.22 -1.27 4.88
CA ILE A 100 -2.06 0.13 5.31
C ILE A 100 -3.41 0.87 5.28
N LYS A 101 -4.22 0.70 4.22
CA LYS A 101 -5.54 1.34 4.14
C LYS A 101 -6.45 0.90 5.26
N PHE A 102 -6.46 -0.39 5.60
CA PHE A 102 -7.23 -0.89 6.76
C PHE A 102 -6.75 -0.26 8.06
N ILE A 103 -5.44 -0.12 8.27
CA ILE A 103 -4.90 0.59 9.45
C ILE A 103 -5.37 2.05 9.45
N VAL A 104 -5.30 2.76 8.32
CA VAL A 104 -5.70 4.16 8.25
C VAL A 104 -7.20 4.32 8.53
N LEU A 105 -8.06 3.52 7.90
CA LEU A 105 -9.50 3.56 8.15
C LEU A 105 -9.82 3.24 9.60
N PHE A 106 -9.13 2.26 10.19
CA PHE A 106 -9.29 1.94 11.61
C PHE A 106 -8.89 3.11 12.51
N LEU A 107 -7.77 3.77 12.25
CA LEU A 107 -7.33 4.93 13.02
C LEU A 107 -8.27 6.13 12.86
N LEU A 108 -8.75 6.40 11.64
CA LEU A 108 -9.76 7.43 11.37
C LEU A 108 -11.07 7.15 12.10
N PHE A 109 -11.49 5.89 12.15
CA PHE A 109 -12.66 5.45 12.91
C PHE A 109 -12.48 5.70 14.41
N LEU A 110 -11.34 5.33 14.99
CA LEU A 110 -11.03 5.63 16.40
C LEU A 110 -11.00 7.13 16.67
N MET A 111 -10.38 7.91 15.77
CA MET A 111 -10.32 9.37 15.87
C MET A 111 -11.72 9.98 15.98
N LYS A 112 -12.65 9.49 15.15
CA LYS A 112 -14.05 9.95 15.12
C LYS A 112 -14.83 9.53 16.37
N ILE A 113 -14.68 8.28 16.83
CA ILE A 113 -15.42 7.76 17.99
C ILE A 113 -14.96 8.42 19.29
N TYR A 114 -13.66 8.55 19.48
CA TYR A 114 -13.09 9.08 20.73
C TYR A 114 -12.86 10.60 20.69
N ASN A 115 -13.25 11.27 19.59
CA ASN A 115 -13.03 12.70 19.35
C ASN A 115 -11.58 13.13 19.62
N ILE A 116 -10.62 12.34 19.14
CA ILE A 116 -9.19 12.56 19.39
C ILE A 116 -8.71 13.69 18.47
N ASN A 117 -8.59 14.90 18.99
CA ASN A 117 -8.11 16.06 18.23
C ASN A 117 -6.76 16.58 18.75
N LEU A 118 -5.78 15.69 18.84
CA LEU A 118 -4.40 16.01 19.24
C LEU A 118 -3.59 16.32 17.98
N ILE A 119 -2.91 17.48 17.94
CA ILE A 119 -2.10 17.94 16.79
C ILE A 119 -1.12 16.84 16.31
N GLY A 120 -0.44 16.17 17.25
CA GLY A 120 0.48 15.08 16.92
C GLY A 120 -0.21 13.86 16.31
N TYR A 121 -1.41 13.52 16.78
CA TYR A 121 -2.19 12.39 16.27
C TYR A 121 -2.72 12.66 14.86
N ASN A 122 -3.24 13.88 14.62
CA ASN A 122 -3.73 14.29 13.31
C ASN A 122 -2.61 14.27 12.26
N SER A 123 -1.41 14.74 12.61
CA SER A 123 -0.23 14.72 11.73
C SER A 123 0.29 13.31 11.48
N PHE A 124 0.25 12.44 12.49
CA PHE A 124 0.57 11.03 12.32
C PHE A 124 -0.39 10.32 11.35
N ILE A 125 -1.70 10.43 11.57
CA ILE A 125 -2.71 9.83 10.68
C ILE A 125 -2.55 10.38 9.26
N PHE A 126 -2.36 11.68 9.11
CA PHE A 126 -2.20 12.27 7.79
C PHE A 126 -0.94 11.80 7.09
N SER A 127 0.18 11.62 7.80
CA SER A 127 1.37 10.97 7.24
C SER A 127 1.07 9.56 6.74
N LEU A 128 0.29 8.77 7.48
CA LEU A 128 -0.14 7.44 7.02
C LEU A 128 -1.07 7.49 5.80
N ILE A 129 -1.95 8.49 5.69
CA ILE A 129 -2.77 8.72 4.50
C ILE A 129 -1.87 8.94 3.29
N ILE A 130 -0.90 9.86 3.36
CA ILE A 130 0.02 10.13 2.25
C ILE A 130 0.85 8.88 1.91
N TYR A 131 1.35 8.17 2.92
CA TYR A 131 2.10 6.93 2.73
C TYR A 131 1.28 5.89 1.98
N SER A 132 0.03 5.68 2.39
CA SER A 132 -0.92 4.77 1.74
C SER A 132 -1.19 5.15 0.27
N VAL A 133 -1.34 6.44 -0.02
CA VAL A 133 -1.52 6.94 -1.39
C VAL A 133 -0.29 6.64 -2.24
N LEU A 134 0.92 6.90 -1.74
CA LEU A 134 2.16 6.63 -2.47
C LEU A 134 2.35 5.13 -2.77
N VAL A 135 2.07 4.27 -1.79
CA VAL A 135 2.10 2.81 -1.98
C VAL A 135 1.07 2.36 -3.02
N THR A 136 -0.12 2.97 -3.02
CA THR A 136 -1.18 2.68 -4.01
C THR A 136 -0.74 3.08 -5.42
N LEU A 137 -0.13 4.26 -5.59
CA LEU A 137 0.38 4.71 -6.88
C LEU A 137 1.48 3.78 -7.42
N ASP A 138 2.41 3.37 -6.57
CA ASP A 138 3.45 2.40 -6.92
C ASP A 138 2.86 1.04 -7.34
N LEU A 139 1.81 0.57 -6.65
CA LEU A 139 1.06 -0.61 -7.06
C LEU A 139 0.39 -0.42 -8.43
N MET A 140 -0.30 0.69 -8.65
CA MET A 140 -0.98 0.96 -9.93
C MET A 140 0.00 1.00 -11.11
N ILE A 141 1.17 1.63 -10.93
CA ILE A 141 2.22 1.66 -11.94
C ILE A 141 2.75 0.23 -12.20
N SER A 142 2.98 -0.54 -11.14
CA SER A 142 3.41 -1.94 -11.25
C SER A 142 2.35 -2.80 -11.98
N MET A 143 1.06 -2.56 -11.71
CA MET A 143 -0.07 -3.22 -12.35
C MET A 143 -0.21 -2.86 -13.82
N TYR A 144 0.00 -1.60 -14.17
CA TYR A 144 0.01 -1.16 -15.57
C TYR A 144 1.09 -1.90 -16.36
N TYR A 145 2.32 -1.94 -15.81
CA TYR A 145 3.41 -2.69 -16.43
C TYR A 145 3.14 -4.20 -16.51
N PHE A 146 2.39 -4.76 -15.55
CA PHE A 146 1.97 -6.16 -15.56
C PHE A 146 0.94 -6.48 -16.65
N LEU A 147 -0.10 -5.65 -16.77
CA LEU A 147 -1.22 -5.92 -17.67
C LEU A 147 -0.92 -5.51 -19.12
N TRP A 148 -0.16 -4.43 -19.29
CA TRP A 148 0.01 -3.76 -20.58
C TRP A 148 1.47 -3.44 -20.92
N GLY A 149 2.41 -3.70 -20.02
CA GLY A 149 3.84 -3.56 -20.30
C GLY A 149 4.29 -4.71 -21.21
N SER A 150 4.47 -4.37 -22.49
CA SER A 150 5.11 -5.21 -23.51
C SER A 150 6.58 -5.47 -23.20
#